data_AF-A0AAJ7TEC6-F1
#
_entry.id   AF-A0AAJ7TEC6-F1
#
_cell.length_a   1.000
_cell.length_b   1.000
_cell.length_c   1.000
_cell.angle_alpha   90.00
_cell.angle_beta   90.00
_cell.angle_gamma   90.00
#
_symmetry.space_group_name_H-M   'P 1'
#
loop_
_entity.id
_entity.type
_entity.pdbx_description
1 polymer ?
#
loop_
_entity_poly.entity_id
_entity_poly.type
_entity_poly.pdbx_seq_one_letter_code
_entity_poly.pdbx_strand_id
1 'polypeptide(L)'
;MRNTVPMDPRQVIKEGELEKRSDNFLQLWKKKLCVLTPEGLSISDAEEGFMRPRRGGGGTAGAGGAVAGAGAGGAGGVGGGGSAKELPFASIKTLDCVERKGKYVYFTIVTAENKEIDFRCLDETGWNAQITLALVQFKNQQAVREARARQQQQQQQQHLPQSVRN
;
A
#
# COMPACT_ATOMS: atom_id res chain seq x y z
N MET A 1 7.74 -13.04 30.76
CA MET A 1 7.10 -12.06 29.83
C MET A 1 7.97 -12.00 28.60
N ARG A 2 7.49 -12.41 27.42
CA ARG A 2 8.31 -12.35 26.19
C ARG A 2 8.41 -10.88 25.77
N ASN A 3 9.62 -10.33 25.78
CA ASN A 3 9.92 -9.03 25.18
C ASN A 3 9.61 -9.14 23.69
N THR A 4 8.49 -8.57 23.25
CA THR A 4 8.28 -8.29 21.83
C THR A 4 9.31 -7.25 21.43
N VAL A 5 10.28 -7.65 20.62
CA VAL A 5 11.24 -6.75 20.00
C VAL A 5 10.42 -5.75 19.16
N PRO A 6 10.60 -4.43 19.33
CA PRO A 6 9.98 -3.45 18.45
C PRO A 6 10.39 -3.75 17.02
N MET A 7 9.43 -4.03 16.13
CA MET A 7 9.71 -4.17 14.71
C MET A 7 10.16 -2.82 14.17
N ASP A 8 11.23 -2.79 13.39
CA ASP A 8 11.66 -1.59 12.69
C ASP A 8 10.53 -1.19 11.71
N PRO A 9 10.00 0.04 11.76
CA PRO A 9 8.93 0.48 10.87
C PRO A 9 9.29 0.38 9.38
N ARG A 10 10.58 0.32 9.04
CA ARG A 10 11.08 0.18 7.66
C ARG A 10 11.37 -1.26 7.26
N GLN A 11 11.22 -2.22 8.18
CA GLN A 11 11.46 -3.61 7.87
C GLN A 11 10.48 -4.08 6.79
N VAL A 12 11.01 -4.63 5.70
CA VAL A 12 10.17 -5.25 4.67
C VAL A 12 9.71 -6.62 5.19
N ILE A 13 8.41 -6.76 5.41
CA ILE A 13 7.76 -8.03 5.76
C ILE A 13 7.59 -8.89 4.50
N LYS A 14 7.16 -8.25 3.41
CA LYS A 14 6.95 -8.92 2.11
C LYS A 14 7.09 -7.91 0.97
N GLU A 15 7.62 -8.36 -0.14
CA GLU A 15 7.61 -7.62 -1.41
C GLU A 15 7.19 -8.55 -2.55
N GLY A 16 6.61 -7.98 -3.61
CA GLY A 16 6.26 -8.71 -4.83
C GLY A 16 5.00 -8.22 -5.52
N GLU A 17 4.45 -9.05 -6.41
CA GLU A 17 3.27 -8.68 -7.20
C GLU A 17 1.96 -8.91 -6.45
N LEU A 18 1.05 -7.94 -6.56
CA LEU A 18 -0.34 -8.02 -6.11
C LEU A 18 -1.24 -7.33 -7.15
N GLU A 19 -2.43 -7.88 -7.43
CA GLU A 19 -3.35 -7.27 -8.38
C GLU A 19 -4.35 -6.37 -7.66
N LYS A 20 -4.42 -5.08 -8.03
CA LYS A 20 -5.43 -4.12 -7.55
C LYS A 20 -6.52 -3.97 -8.61
N ARG A 21 -7.78 -3.96 -8.19
CA ARG A 21 -8.90 -3.58 -9.08
C ARG A 21 -8.84 -2.08 -9.39
N SER A 22 -9.01 -1.72 -10.66
CA SER A 22 -9.13 -0.32 -11.06
C SER A 22 -10.52 0.22 -10.69
N ASP A 23 -10.55 1.51 -10.38
CA ASP A 23 -11.79 2.21 -10.02
C ASP A 23 -12.45 2.82 -11.28
N ASN A 24 -11.99 2.39 -12.47
CA ASN A 24 -12.51 2.82 -13.77
C ASN A 24 -13.71 1.96 -14.19
N PHE A 25 -14.44 2.42 -15.20
CA PHE A 25 -15.62 1.74 -15.77
C PHE A 25 -15.41 0.25 -16.08
N LEU A 26 -14.21 -0.13 -16.54
CA LEU A 26 -13.88 -1.51 -16.92
C LEU A 26 -13.52 -2.43 -15.75
N GLN A 27 -13.34 -1.89 -14.53
CA GLN A 27 -13.04 -2.65 -13.30
C GLN A 27 -11.96 -3.73 -13.47
N LEU A 28 -10.87 -3.39 -14.16
CA LEU A 28 -9.81 -4.33 -14.52
C LEU A 28 -8.85 -4.56 -13.36
N TRP A 29 -8.32 -5.77 -13.27
CA TRP A 29 -7.24 -6.10 -12.34
C TRP A 29 -5.90 -5.70 -12.95
N LYS A 30 -5.16 -4.84 -12.24
CA LYS A 30 -3.82 -4.39 -12.65
C LYS A 30 -2.78 -4.91 -11.68
N LYS A 31 -1.73 -5.53 -12.21
CA LYS A 31 -0.55 -5.91 -11.41
C LYS A 31 0.12 -4.66 -10.84
N LYS A 32 0.51 -4.73 -9.58
CA LYS A 32 1.24 -3.72 -8.83
C LYS A 32 2.41 -4.37 -8.13
N LEU A 33 3.51 -3.64 -8.00
CA LEU A 33 4.59 -4.00 -7.12
C LEU A 33 4.27 -3.45 -5.74
N CYS A 34 4.12 -4.36 -4.79
CA CYS A 34 3.73 -4.05 -3.43
C CYS A 34 4.87 -4.33 -2.47
N VAL A 35 5.01 -3.46 -1.47
CA VAL A 35 5.94 -3.64 -0.35
C VAL A 35 5.14 -3.50 0.94
N LEU A 36 5.15 -4.55 1.75
CA LEU A 36 4.50 -4.61 3.06
C LEU A 36 5.53 -4.34 4.13
N THR A 37 5.25 -3.36 4.98
CA THR A 37 6.03 -3.04 6.17
C THR A 37 5.13 -3.14 7.42
N PRO A 38 5.68 -3.07 8.65
CA PRO A 38 4.86 -2.99 9.86
C PRO A 38 3.95 -1.77 9.92
N GLU A 39 4.22 -0.73 9.12
CA GLU A 39 3.46 0.53 9.13
C GLU A 39 2.42 0.62 8.01
N GLY A 40 2.54 -0.18 6.94
CA GLY A 40 1.62 -0.06 5.82
C GLY A 40 1.95 -0.93 4.60
N LEU A 41 1.18 -0.71 3.54
CA LEU A 41 1.36 -1.31 2.23
C LEU A 41 1.65 -0.22 1.19
N SER A 42 2.86 -0.21 0.64
CA SER A 42 3.21 0.65 -0.50
C SER A 42 2.83 -0.04 -1.80
N ILE A 43 2.27 0.72 -2.73
CA ILE A 43 1.75 0.21 -4.00
C ILE A 43 2.32 1.05 -5.13
N SER A 44 3.19 0.43 -5.93
CA SER A 44 3.79 1.03 -7.10
C SER A 44 3.24 0.37 -8.36
N ASP A 45 3.21 1.14 -9.45
CA ASP A 45 3.00 0.56 -10.76
C ASP A 45 4.11 -0.46 -11.02
N ALA A 46 3.73 -1.71 -11.32
CA ALA A 46 4.67 -2.62 -11.93
C ALA A 46 4.97 -2.02 -13.30
N GLU A 47 6.20 -1.60 -13.58
CA GLU A 47 6.53 -1.02 -14.88
C GLU A 47 5.91 -1.87 -15.98
N GLU A 48 5.00 -1.29 -16.78
CA GLU A 48 4.34 -1.95 -17.91
C GLU A 48 5.37 -2.14 -19.05
N GLY A 49 6.39 -2.95 -18.78
CA GLY A 49 7.56 -3.15 -19.63
C GLY A 49 7.49 -4.42 -20.46
N PHE A 50 6.37 -4.78 -21.09
CA PHE A 50 6.38 -5.80 -22.16
C PHE A 50 5.16 -5.79 -23.11
N MET A 51 4.94 -4.69 -23.83
CA MET A 51 4.46 -4.77 -25.22
C MET A 51 4.83 -3.50 -26.01
N ARG A 52 6.14 -3.24 -26.17
CA ARG A 52 6.58 -2.58 -27.39
C ARG A 52 6.65 -3.65 -28.47
N PRO A 53 5.89 -3.57 -29.58
CA PRO A 53 6.14 -4.49 -30.68
C PRO A 53 7.56 -4.22 -31.19
N ARG A 54 8.43 -5.24 -31.08
CA ARG A 54 9.69 -5.27 -31.82
C ARG A 54 9.30 -5.28 -33.29
N ARG A 55 9.25 -4.10 -33.92
CA ARG A 55 9.09 -3.97 -35.36
C ARG A 55 10.28 -4.70 -35.98
N GLY A 56 9.98 -5.83 -36.61
CA GLY A 56 10.93 -6.70 -37.27
C GLY A 56 11.75 -5.96 -38.32
N GLY A 57 12.94 -6.49 -38.56
CA GLY A 57 13.86 -5.99 -39.59
C GLY A 57 13.27 -6.05 -41.00
N GLY A 58 13.67 -5.08 -41.81
CA GLY A 58 13.38 -5.02 -43.24
C GLY A 58 13.96 -3.77 -43.88
N GLY A 59 15.11 -3.91 -44.52
CA GLY A 59 15.47 -3.32 -45.83
C GLY A 59 15.44 -1.80 -46.07
N THR A 60 16.65 -1.25 -46.22
CA THR A 60 17.14 -0.34 -47.29
C THR A 60 16.59 1.09 -47.49
N ALA A 61 17.56 2.02 -47.40
CA ALA A 61 17.85 3.16 -48.29
C ALA A 61 16.93 4.40 -48.34
N GLY A 62 17.55 5.58 -48.21
CA GLY A 62 16.99 6.85 -48.69
C GLY A 62 17.47 8.07 -47.91
N ALA A 63 18.29 8.90 -48.55
CA ALA A 63 18.91 10.11 -48.03
C ALA A 63 17.94 11.31 -47.88
N GLY A 64 18.37 12.33 -47.13
CA GLY A 64 17.84 13.69 -47.23
C GLY A 64 17.76 14.41 -45.89
N GLY A 65 18.65 15.39 -45.67
CA GLY A 65 18.70 16.18 -44.44
C GLY A 65 17.71 17.32 -44.37
N ALA A 66 17.58 17.89 -43.17
CA ALA A 66 17.26 19.31 -42.92
C ALA A 66 17.51 19.64 -41.44
N VAL A 67 17.83 20.90 -41.22
CA VAL A 67 18.41 21.52 -40.03
C VAL A 67 17.36 22.02 -39.01
N ALA A 68 17.84 22.21 -37.78
CA ALA A 68 17.47 23.21 -36.77
C ALA A 68 16.11 23.09 -36.04
N GLY A 69 16.19 23.25 -34.71
CA GLY A 69 15.03 23.50 -33.86
C GLY A 69 15.31 23.24 -32.38
N ALA A 70 15.94 24.20 -31.71
CA ALA A 70 15.98 24.29 -30.25
C ALA A 70 14.59 24.67 -29.68
N GLY A 71 14.29 24.23 -28.46
CA GLY A 71 13.11 24.63 -27.69
C GLY A 71 12.59 23.46 -26.86
N ALA A 72 12.99 23.34 -25.60
CA ALA A 72 12.36 23.98 -24.45
C ALA A 72 11.16 23.17 -23.91
N GLY A 73 11.34 22.68 -22.68
CA GLY A 73 10.36 22.83 -21.61
C GLY A 73 9.00 22.17 -21.78
N GLY A 74 8.77 21.16 -20.96
CA GLY A 74 7.72 21.34 -19.97
C GLY A 74 6.47 20.48 -20.10
N ALA A 75 5.92 20.30 -18.90
CA ALA A 75 4.53 20.00 -18.60
C ALA A 75 4.08 18.57 -18.85
N GLY A 76 3.93 17.88 -17.72
CA GLY A 76 3.10 16.69 -17.63
C GLY A 76 1.66 16.97 -18.03
N GLY A 77 1.01 15.90 -18.48
CA GLY A 77 -0.43 15.68 -18.43
C GLY A 77 -0.59 14.26 -17.92
N VAL A 78 -0.88 14.01 -16.64
CA VAL A 78 -2.18 14.18 -15.96
C VAL A 78 -3.31 13.45 -16.69
N GLY A 79 -3.42 12.16 -16.39
CA GLY A 79 -4.66 11.40 -16.42
C GLY A 79 -4.46 10.23 -15.44
N GLY A 80 -5.27 9.95 -14.44
CA GLY A 80 -6.61 10.38 -14.05
C GLY A 80 -7.13 9.21 -13.21
N GLY A 81 -7.39 9.44 -11.91
CA GLY A 81 -7.95 8.42 -11.00
C GLY A 81 -7.04 8.10 -9.81
N GLY A 82 -7.33 8.74 -8.67
CA GLY A 82 -6.52 8.71 -7.45
C GLY A 82 -6.37 7.33 -6.81
N SER A 83 -5.15 6.80 -6.81
CA SER A 83 -4.77 5.64 -6.01
C SER A 83 -3.68 6.07 -5.03
N ALA A 84 -3.88 5.66 -3.78
CA ALA A 84 -2.90 5.89 -2.73
C ALA A 84 -1.63 5.11 -3.11
N LYS A 85 -0.52 5.83 -3.29
CA LYS A 85 0.81 5.23 -3.49
C LYS A 85 1.27 4.45 -2.24
N GLU A 86 0.61 4.73 -1.12
CA GLU A 86 0.85 4.14 0.17
C GLU A 86 -0.48 4.00 0.91
N LEU A 87 -0.71 2.84 1.52
CA LEU A 87 -1.82 2.55 2.41
C LEU A 87 -1.26 2.33 3.83
N PRO A 88 -1.09 3.39 4.62
CA PRO A 88 -0.68 3.28 6.01
C PRO A 88 -1.70 2.48 6.82
N PHE A 89 -1.26 1.60 7.71
CA PHE A 89 -2.17 0.86 8.59
C PHE A 89 -2.95 1.77 9.54
N ALA A 90 -2.40 2.95 9.86
CA ALA A 90 -3.12 3.99 10.59
C ALA A 90 -4.42 4.43 9.89
N SER A 91 -4.48 4.37 8.55
CA SER A 91 -5.68 4.72 7.78
C SER A 91 -6.51 3.51 7.37
N ILE A 92 -6.15 2.28 7.77
CA ILE A 92 -6.92 1.06 7.45
C ILE A 92 -7.91 0.73 8.56
N LYS A 93 -9.19 0.71 8.19
CA LYS A 93 -10.28 0.31 9.07
C LYS A 93 -10.39 -1.21 9.17
N THR A 94 -10.54 -1.90 8.03
CA THR A 94 -10.63 -3.38 7.98
C THR A 94 -9.95 -3.94 6.75
N LEU A 95 -9.63 -5.23 6.82
CA LEU A 95 -9.31 -6.06 5.67
C LEU A 95 -10.26 -7.25 5.71
N ASP A 96 -11.05 -7.39 4.65
CA ASP A 96 -12.10 -8.40 4.56
C ASP A 96 -11.74 -9.41 3.47
N CYS A 97 -11.65 -10.69 3.84
CA CYS A 97 -11.49 -11.77 2.87
C CYS A 97 -12.86 -12.08 2.26
N VAL A 98 -13.02 -11.82 0.98
CA VAL A 98 -14.34 -11.87 0.32
C VAL A 98 -14.61 -13.25 -0.27
N GLU A 99 -13.68 -13.77 -1.06
CA GLU A 99 -13.89 -15.02 -1.80
C GLU A 99 -12.57 -15.75 -2.07
N ARG A 100 -12.65 -17.08 -2.09
CA ARG A 100 -11.57 -17.95 -2.60
C ARG A 100 -12.13 -18.70 -3.80
N LYS A 101 -11.62 -18.40 -5.00
CA LYS A 101 -12.11 -18.97 -6.26
C LYS A 101 -10.95 -19.48 -7.11
N GLY A 102 -10.89 -20.79 -7.27
CA GLY A 102 -9.78 -21.46 -7.95
C GLY A 102 -8.47 -21.12 -7.25
N LYS A 103 -7.49 -20.64 -8.02
CA LYS A 103 -6.16 -20.26 -7.50
C LYS A 103 -6.11 -18.86 -6.87
N TYR A 104 -7.19 -18.09 -6.90
CA TYR A 104 -7.20 -16.69 -6.47
C TYR A 104 -7.94 -16.50 -5.15
N VAL A 105 -7.37 -15.63 -4.31
CA VAL A 105 -8.01 -15.07 -3.13
C VAL A 105 -8.35 -13.61 -3.41
N TYR A 106 -9.58 -13.22 -3.13
CA TYR A 106 -10.10 -11.86 -3.28
C TYR A 106 -10.31 -11.26 -1.91
N PHE A 107 -9.84 -10.03 -1.72
CA PHE A 107 -9.98 -9.31 -0.46
C PHE A 107 -10.09 -7.81 -0.69
N THR A 108 -10.74 -7.14 0.25
CA THR A 108 -10.99 -5.70 0.21
C THR A 108 -10.35 -5.04 1.41
N ILE A 109 -9.62 -3.95 1.18
CA ILE A 109 -9.13 -3.07 2.23
C ILE A 109 -10.08 -1.88 2.31
N VAL A 110 -10.69 -1.68 3.48
CA VAL A 110 -11.54 -0.53 3.76
C VAL A 110 -10.73 0.49 4.54
N THR A 111 -10.61 1.71 4.03
CA THR A 111 -9.93 2.79 4.74
C THR A 111 -10.82 3.43 5.81
N ALA A 112 -10.23 4.22 6.70
CA ALA A 112 -10.96 5.03 7.68
C ALA A 112 -11.93 6.02 7.02
N GLU A 113 -11.67 6.41 5.77
CA GLU A 113 -12.54 7.23 4.94
C GLU A 113 -13.68 6.43 4.27
N ASN A 114 -13.82 5.14 4.62
CA ASN A 114 -14.73 4.17 4.00
C ASN A 114 -14.50 3.99 2.49
N LYS A 115 -13.28 4.24 2.02
CA LYS A 115 -12.88 3.88 0.65
C LYS A 115 -12.56 2.39 0.61
N GLU A 116 -13.19 1.68 -0.31
CA GLU A 116 -12.93 0.26 -0.56
C GLU A 116 -11.91 0.11 -1.68
N ILE A 117 -10.90 -0.72 -1.43
CA ILE A 117 -9.87 -1.04 -2.42
C ILE A 117 -9.78 -2.55 -2.54
N ASP A 118 -10.14 -3.05 -3.71
CA ASP A 118 -10.16 -4.47 -3.99
C ASP A 118 -8.82 -4.97 -4.52
N PHE A 119 -8.39 -6.09 -3.97
CA PHE A 119 -7.19 -6.80 -4.33
C PHE A 119 -7.49 -8.26 -4.63
N ARG A 120 -6.66 -8.86 -5.47
CA ARG A 120 -6.58 -10.30 -5.60
C ARG A 120 -5.14 -10.78 -5.70
N CYS A 121 -4.90 -11.98 -5.21
CA CYS A 121 -3.60 -12.65 -5.30
C CYS A 121 -3.78 -14.14 -5.55
N LEU A 122 -2.69 -14.82 -5.95
CA LEU A 122 -2.67 -16.28 -5.90
C LEU A 122 -2.71 -16.74 -4.44
N ASP A 123 -3.42 -17.82 -4.15
CA ASP A 123 -3.57 -18.33 -2.78
C ASP A 123 -2.22 -18.66 -2.14
N GLU A 124 -1.32 -19.29 -2.88
CA GLU A 124 0.03 -19.66 -2.44
C GLU A 124 0.91 -18.47 -2.04
N THR A 125 0.61 -17.26 -2.54
CA THR A 125 1.42 -16.07 -2.22
C THR A 125 1.15 -15.54 -0.82
N GLY A 126 -0.01 -15.87 -0.23
CA GLY A 126 -0.38 -15.53 1.15
C GLY A 126 -0.48 -14.02 1.45
N TRP A 127 -0.63 -13.17 0.44
CA TRP A 127 -0.68 -11.71 0.63
C TRP A 127 -1.75 -11.27 1.62
N ASN A 128 -2.98 -11.78 1.48
CA ASN A 128 -4.08 -11.47 2.40
C ASN A 128 -3.73 -11.81 3.86
N ALA A 129 -3.14 -12.98 4.10
CA ALA A 129 -2.78 -13.44 5.44
C ALA A 129 -1.65 -12.58 6.04
N GLN A 130 -0.64 -12.24 5.25
CA GLN A 130 0.47 -11.43 5.73
C GLN A 130 0.06 -9.99 6.03
N ILE A 131 -0.77 -9.38 5.16
CA ILE A 131 -1.32 -8.03 5.42
C ILE A 131 -2.20 -8.07 6.67
N THR A 132 -3.03 -9.10 6.84
CA THR A 132 -3.88 -9.26 8.02
C THR A 132 -3.04 -9.34 9.30
N LEU A 133 -2.00 -10.17 9.30
CA LEU A 133 -1.13 -10.33 10.47
C LEU A 133 -0.41 -9.02 10.82
N ALA A 134 0.15 -8.33 9.82
CA ALA A 134 0.83 -7.06 10.01
C ALA A 134 -0.13 -5.97 10.56
N LEU A 135 -1.34 -5.87 10.01
CA LEU A 135 -2.37 -4.95 10.47
C LEU A 135 -2.80 -5.23 11.92
N VAL A 136 -3.01 -6.50 12.28
CA VAL A 136 -3.35 -6.91 13.66
C VAL A 136 -2.22 -6.54 14.62
N GLN A 137 -0.97 -6.81 14.23
CA GLN A 137 0.20 -6.45 15.03
C GLN A 137 0.28 -4.93 15.26
N PHE A 138 0.11 -4.13 14.21
CA PHE A 138 0.11 -2.67 14.31
C PHE A 138 -0.97 -2.16 15.28
N LYS A 139 -2.21 -2.63 15.12
CA LYS A 139 -3.33 -2.24 15.99
C LYS A 139 -3.12 -2.67 17.45
N ASN A 140 -2.58 -3.87 17.66
CA ASN A 140 -2.25 -4.35 19.00
C ASN A 140 -1.17 -3.50 19.68
N GLN A 141 -0.15 -3.07 18.93
CA GLN A 141 0.90 -2.19 19.45
C GLN A 141 0.35 -0.81 19.84
N GLN A 142 -0.57 -0.26 19.05
CA GLN A 142 -1.24 1.00 19.39
C GLN A 142 -2.08 0.85 20.67
N ALA A 143 -2.91 -0.21 20.75
CA ALA A 143 -3.74 -0.47 21.92
C ALA A 143 -2.92 -0.62 23.22
N VAL A 144 -1.79 -1.33 23.16
CA VAL A 144 -0.88 -1.49 24.31
C VAL A 144 -0.24 -0.15 24.70
N ARG A 145 0.20 0.66 23.73
CA ARG A 145 0.78 1.99 23.99
C ARG A 145 -0.24 2.91 24.68
N GLU A 146 -1.45 2.98 24.14
CA GLU A 146 -2.52 3.78 24.74
C GLU A 146 -2.89 3.30 26.14
N ALA A 147 -2.99 1.99 26.36
CA ALA A 147 -3.28 1.43 27.67
C ALA A 147 -2.22 1.83 28.71
N ARG A 148 -0.93 1.76 28.34
CA ARG A 148 0.17 2.18 29.21
C ARG A 148 0.15 3.68 29.50
N ALA A 149 -0.10 4.51 28.49
CA ALA A 149 -0.22 5.96 28.67
C ALA A 149 -1.37 6.33 29.61
N ARG A 150 -2.54 5.69 29.47
CA ARG A 150 -3.69 5.86 30.38
C ARG A 150 -3.35 5.45 31.82
N GLN A 151 -2.65 4.34 32.01
CA GLN A 151 -2.21 3.89 33.34
C GLN A 151 -1.28 4.90 34.01
N GLN A 152 -0.32 5.46 33.27
CA GLN A 152 0.60 6.48 33.79
C GLN A 152 -0.11 7.78 34.18
N GLN A 153 -1.07 8.24 33.37
CA GLN A 153 -1.87 9.42 33.68
C GLN A 153 -2.76 9.22 34.92
N GLN A 154 -3.38 8.05 35.06
CA GLN A 154 -4.18 7.71 36.24
C GLN A 154 -3.34 7.67 37.50
N GLN A 155 -2.13 7.09 37.42
CA GLN A 155 -1.19 7.16 38.53
C GLN A 155 -0.89 8.62 38.84
N GLN A 156 -0.58 9.45 37.84
CA GLN A 156 -0.26 10.87 38.02
C GLN A 156 -1.33 11.69 38.72
N GLN A 157 -2.59 11.48 38.35
CA GLN A 157 -3.71 12.13 39.02
C GLN A 157 -3.87 11.68 40.48
N GLN A 158 -3.49 10.45 40.84
CA GLN A 158 -3.57 9.96 42.22
C GLN A 158 -2.46 10.52 43.12
N HIS A 159 -1.30 10.87 42.55
CA HIS A 159 -0.18 11.45 43.31
C HIS A 159 -0.08 12.98 43.26
N LEU A 160 -1.05 13.68 42.66
CA LEU A 160 -1.17 15.14 42.82
C LEU A 160 -1.61 15.47 44.26
N PRO A 161 -0.81 16.20 45.06
CA PRO A 161 -1.21 16.60 46.41
C PRO A 161 -2.42 17.53 46.38
N GLN A 162 -3.32 17.39 47.37
CA GLN A 162 -4.62 18.08 47.46
C GLN A 162 -4.57 19.62 47.45
N SER A 163 -3.38 20.22 47.47
CA SER A 163 -3.15 21.67 47.54
C SER A 163 -3.53 22.46 46.29
N VAL A 164 -3.92 21.81 45.17
CA VAL A 164 -4.25 22.48 43.90
C VAL A 164 -5.76 22.46 43.60
N ARG A 165 -6.59 22.05 44.57
CA ARG A 165 -8.05 21.91 44.40
C ARG A 165 -8.90 23.10 44.90
N ASN A 166 -8.28 24.19 45.35
CA ASN A 166 -8.96 25.43 45.76
C ASN A 166 -8.58 26.60 44.85
#